data_AF-A0A803NTT4-F1
#
_entry.id   AF-A0A803NTT4-F1
#
_cell.length_a   1.000
_cell.length_b   1.000
_cell.length_c   1.000
_cell.angle_alpha   90.00
_cell.angle_beta   90.00
_cell.angle_gamma   90.00
#
_symmetry.space_group_name_H-M   'P 1'
#
loop_
_entity.id
_entity.type
_entity.pdbx_description
1 polymer ?
#
loop_
_entity_poly.entity_id
_entity_poly.type
_entity_poly.pdbx_seq_one_letter_code
_entity_poly.pdbx_strand_id
1 'polypeptide(L)'
;MTKKEFQTAFFFAVMKRCCLAVWRFKVTFKLEALFKRSISYVTKDDSNLGDEIGSFGRKHEFADITWYPAQQKAVYRVDDRVPSNTSGNGLYDFIPLRSAPSEVVALGRLTEENQESSNDEDGKCISAKLVTAFLTENAYGLTNDGILFTGYPVIGSQHKVQASGTCLDSFEDANMTACAWDPNIKGEFFYQTTFSVALSLVNSFIQDVQKLVKLKPKALCGIERYNGILMRYVTASTAYLGKDGDAIDFDITYYRSKDPLVPRLYEDILEEIEKLAMFKYGALPHWGKNRNIAFEGVLNKYKNGQEFLKVKKAYDPLELFSSEWSDQVLGIKDGLSIVKKGCALEGLCRCTEDAHCAPGKDYFCRPGKIYSDAKVCTRLKSNNNLFEQIIDSVINEV
;
A
#
# COMPACT_ATOMS: atom_id res chain seq x y z
N MET A 1 -25.27 -10.39 15.48
CA MET A 1 -23.90 -10.90 15.31
C MET A 1 -22.94 -9.91 15.93
N THR A 2 -22.15 -10.33 16.91
CA THR A 2 -21.10 -9.49 17.51
C THR A 2 -19.95 -9.27 16.52
N LYS A 3 -19.13 -8.21 16.69
CA LYS A 3 -17.92 -8.01 15.86
C LYS A 3 -16.98 -9.22 15.90
N LYS A 4 -16.94 -9.92 17.04
CA LYS A 4 -16.16 -11.15 17.26
C LYS A 4 -16.70 -12.32 16.44
N GLU A 5 -18.01 -12.58 16.49
CA GLU A 5 -18.65 -13.61 15.66
C GLU A 5 -18.49 -13.34 14.16
N PHE A 6 -18.65 -12.08 13.74
CA PHE A 6 -18.44 -11.69 12.34
C PHE A 6 -17.00 -11.94 11.89
N GLN A 7 -16.01 -11.57 12.70
CA GLN A 7 -14.62 -11.81 12.36
C GLN A 7 -14.29 -13.30 12.27
N THR A 8 -14.81 -14.13 13.18
CA THR A 8 -14.62 -15.58 13.11
C THR A 8 -15.20 -16.14 11.81
N ALA A 9 -16.44 -15.76 11.44
CA ALA A 9 -17.06 -16.17 10.18
C ALA A 9 -16.31 -15.65 8.94
N PHE A 10 -15.85 -14.40 8.98
CA PHE A 10 -15.09 -13.77 7.89
C PHE A 10 -13.69 -14.39 7.73
N PHE A 11 -13.00 -14.72 8.83
CA PHE A 11 -11.72 -15.42 8.77
C PHE A 11 -11.87 -16.78 8.09
N PHE A 12 -12.89 -17.55 8.45
CA PHE A 12 -13.19 -18.82 7.78
C PHE A 12 -13.53 -18.64 6.29
N ALA A 13 -14.11 -17.51 5.89
CA ALA A 13 -14.38 -17.18 4.49
C ALA A 13 -13.12 -16.73 3.72
N VAL A 14 -12.22 -15.96 4.33
CA VAL A 14 -11.01 -15.41 3.68
C VAL A 14 -9.91 -16.44 3.51
N MET A 15 -9.69 -17.34 4.47
CA MET A 15 -8.59 -18.32 4.40
C MET A 15 -8.82 -19.43 3.35
N LYS A 16 -10.00 -19.51 2.73
CA LYS A 16 -10.38 -20.58 1.78
C LYS A 16 -10.38 -20.18 0.31
N ARG A 17 -9.55 -19.22 -0.12
CA ARG A 17 -9.39 -18.91 -1.57
C ARG A 17 -8.73 -20.03 -2.42
N CYS A 18 -8.69 -21.30 -1.96
CA CYS A 18 -8.06 -22.41 -2.67
C CYS A 18 -8.82 -23.76 -2.70
N CYS A 19 -10.12 -23.85 -2.35
CA CYS A 19 -10.82 -25.15 -2.41
C CYS A 19 -12.22 -25.11 -3.04
N LEU A 20 -12.46 -26.11 -3.90
CA LEU A 20 -13.65 -26.45 -4.72
C LEU A 20 -14.97 -26.70 -3.97
N ALA A 21 -15.10 -26.30 -2.70
CA ALA A 21 -16.33 -26.44 -1.92
C ALA A 21 -17.01 -25.08 -1.72
N VAL A 22 -18.20 -24.91 -2.29
CA VAL A 22 -19.01 -23.68 -2.16
C VAL A 22 -19.74 -23.70 -0.82
N TRP A 23 -19.26 -22.90 0.13
CA TRP A 23 -19.95 -22.67 1.41
C TRP A 23 -20.71 -21.34 1.34
N ARG A 24 -22.04 -21.38 1.54
CA ARG A 24 -22.86 -20.16 1.59
C ARG A 24 -22.80 -19.55 2.99
N PHE A 25 -22.05 -18.47 3.14
CA PHE A 25 -22.14 -17.60 4.31
C PHE A 25 -23.20 -16.53 4.06
N LYS A 26 -24.13 -16.35 5.00
CA LYS A 26 -25.07 -15.22 4.99
C LYS A 26 -24.62 -14.22 6.05
N VAL A 27 -24.14 -13.08 5.60
CA VAL A 27 -23.81 -11.94 6.47
C VAL A 27 -24.95 -10.93 6.37
N THR A 28 -25.31 -10.30 7.48
CA THR A 28 -26.28 -9.20 7.50
C THR A 28 -25.61 -7.97 8.10
N PHE A 29 -25.59 -6.88 7.33
CA PHE A 29 -25.05 -5.60 7.76
C PHE A 29 -26.18 -4.69 8.26
N LYS A 30 -25.91 -3.95 9.34
CA LYS A 30 -26.80 -2.85 9.75
C LYS A 30 -26.59 -1.70 8.77
N LEU A 31 -27.67 -1.27 8.12
CA LEU A 31 -27.63 -0.11 7.23
C LEU A 31 -27.74 1.18 8.04
N GLU A 32 -27.06 2.20 7.56
CA GLU A 32 -27.20 3.56 8.04
C GLU A 32 -28.18 4.34 7.13
N ALA A 33 -28.85 5.35 7.68
CA ALA A 33 -29.69 6.24 6.89
C ALA A 33 -28.85 6.95 5.81
N LEU A 34 -29.45 7.20 4.64
CA LEU A 34 -28.77 7.93 3.57
C LEU A 34 -28.45 9.36 4.01
N PHE A 35 -27.21 9.78 3.76
CA PHE A 35 -26.71 11.14 3.99
C PHE A 35 -25.88 11.61 2.79
N LYS A 36 -25.53 12.89 2.80
CA LYS A 36 -24.61 13.49 1.85
C LYS A 36 -23.28 13.82 2.52
N ARG A 37 -22.23 13.94 1.72
CA ARG A 37 -20.93 14.43 2.15
C ARG A 37 -20.58 15.71 1.41
N SER A 38 -19.68 16.48 1.98
CA SER A 38 -19.04 17.65 1.39
C SER A 38 -17.54 17.40 1.33
N ILE A 39 -16.99 17.34 0.11
CA ILE A 39 -15.60 16.94 -0.14
C ILE A 39 -14.80 18.11 -0.70
N SER A 40 -13.64 18.38 -0.11
CA SER A 40 -12.63 19.31 -0.61
C SER A 40 -11.24 18.70 -0.48
N TYR A 41 -10.33 18.99 -1.41
CA TYR A 41 -8.92 18.64 -1.28
C TYR A 41 -8.08 19.87 -0.95
N VAL A 42 -7.17 19.73 0.02
CA VAL A 42 -6.24 20.78 0.43
C VAL A 42 -4.82 20.25 0.38
N THR A 43 -3.99 20.78 -0.50
CA THR A 43 -2.57 20.43 -0.61
C THR A 43 -1.74 21.29 0.32
N LYS A 44 -0.84 20.67 1.08
CA LYS A 44 0.14 21.34 1.95
C LYS A 44 1.51 20.68 1.80
N ASP A 45 2.55 21.34 2.29
CA ASP A 45 3.83 20.70 2.56
C ASP A 45 3.67 19.63 3.66
N ASP A 46 4.48 18.58 3.62
CA ASP A 46 4.40 17.46 4.56
C ASP A 46 5.21 17.66 5.85
N SER A 47 5.84 18.83 6.03
CA SER A 47 6.72 19.13 7.18
C SER A 47 6.04 18.93 8.54
N ASN A 48 4.76 19.30 8.66
CA ASN A 48 3.96 19.15 9.88
C ASN A 48 2.99 17.95 9.82
N LEU A 49 3.13 17.06 8.83
CA LEU A 49 2.19 15.95 8.62
C LEU A 49 2.00 15.10 9.87
N GLY A 50 3.10 14.70 10.53
CA GLY A 50 3.05 13.87 11.73
C GLY A 50 2.36 14.52 12.93
N ASP A 51 2.40 15.85 13.03
CA ASP A 51 1.78 16.60 14.12
C ASP A 51 0.28 16.86 13.87
N GLU A 52 -0.10 17.17 12.62
CA GLU A 52 -1.49 17.51 12.28
C GLU A 52 -2.39 16.28 12.12
N ILE A 53 -1.84 15.15 11.68
CA ILE A 53 -2.60 13.98 11.22
C ILE A 53 -3.65 13.50 12.24
N GLY A 54 -3.28 13.39 13.52
CA GLY A 54 -4.22 12.92 14.55
C GLY A 54 -5.35 13.90 14.87
N SER A 55 -5.11 15.20 14.69
CA SER A 55 -6.16 16.23 14.87
C SER A 55 -7.08 16.30 13.65
N PHE A 56 -6.52 16.12 12.45
CA PHE A 56 -7.25 16.15 11.19
C PHE A 56 -8.31 15.05 11.11
N GLY A 57 -7.93 13.80 11.40
CA GLY A 57 -8.88 12.67 11.38
C GLY A 57 -9.96 12.72 12.46
N ARG A 58 -9.75 13.48 13.55
CA ARG A 58 -10.79 13.75 14.56
C ARG A 58 -11.75 14.86 14.14
N LYS A 59 -11.28 15.78 13.31
CA LYS A 59 -12.06 16.92 12.84
C LYS A 59 -13.01 16.53 11.70
N HIS A 60 -12.61 15.59 10.85
CA HIS A 60 -13.34 15.24 9.64
C HIS A 60 -13.74 13.77 9.64
N GLU A 61 -15.05 13.49 9.56
CA GLU A 61 -15.61 12.15 9.75
C GLU A 61 -15.07 11.11 8.76
N PHE A 62 -14.81 11.52 7.51
CA PHE A 62 -14.32 10.64 6.46
C PHE A 62 -12.97 11.08 5.89
N ALA A 63 -12.17 11.77 6.70
CA ALA A 63 -10.86 12.22 6.28
C ALA A 63 -9.98 11.07 5.76
N ASP A 64 -9.23 11.37 4.71
CA ASP A 64 -8.06 10.62 4.30
C ASP A 64 -6.97 11.62 3.87
N ILE A 65 -5.72 11.14 3.77
CA ILE A 65 -4.60 11.95 3.30
C ILE A 65 -3.82 11.13 2.29
N THR A 66 -3.54 11.72 1.14
CA THR A 66 -2.58 11.18 0.19
C THR A 66 -1.24 11.85 0.40
N TRP A 67 -0.22 11.08 0.80
CA TRP A 67 1.12 11.59 1.04
C TRP A 67 2.04 11.29 -0.14
N TYR A 68 2.73 12.33 -0.61
CA TYR A 68 3.75 12.30 -1.66
C TYR A 68 5.10 12.71 -1.04
N PRO A 69 5.84 11.78 -0.40
CA PRO A 69 7.03 12.12 0.36
C PRO A 69 8.19 12.67 -0.49
N ALA A 70 8.41 12.13 -1.70
CA ALA A 70 9.46 12.60 -2.61
C ALA A 70 9.15 14.01 -3.15
N GLN A 71 7.88 14.38 -3.23
CA GLN A 71 7.43 15.74 -3.52
C GLN A 71 7.30 16.64 -2.28
N GLN A 72 7.50 16.10 -1.07
CA GLN A 72 7.33 16.80 0.22
C GLN A 72 5.93 17.41 0.39
N LYS A 73 4.90 16.72 -0.10
CA LYS A 73 3.52 17.21 -0.13
C LYS A 73 2.56 16.19 0.46
N ALA A 74 1.50 16.70 1.09
CA ALA A 74 0.36 15.91 1.52
C ALA A 74 -0.94 16.57 1.05
N VAL A 75 -1.84 15.77 0.50
CA VAL A 75 -3.17 16.19 0.05
C VAL A 75 -4.19 15.69 1.05
N TYR A 76 -4.79 16.62 1.77
CA TYR A 76 -5.78 16.38 2.80
C TYR A 76 -7.18 16.38 2.18
N ARG A 77 -7.90 15.27 2.30
CA ARG A 77 -9.31 15.18 1.92
C ARG A 77 -10.17 15.64 3.10
N VAL A 78 -10.62 16.88 3.04
CA VAL A 78 -11.61 17.44 3.95
C VAL A 78 -12.96 16.87 3.55
N ASP A 79 -13.47 15.93 4.34
CA ASP A 79 -14.65 15.15 4.00
C ASP A 79 -15.57 14.98 5.19
N ASP A 80 -16.68 15.71 5.14
CA ASP A 80 -17.62 15.85 6.24
C ASP A 80 -19.03 15.47 5.83
N ARG A 81 -19.75 14.86 6.76
CA ARG A 81 -21.18 14.63 6.63
C ARG A 81 -21.95 15.96 6.60
N VAL A 82 -22.94 16.04 5.72
CA VAL A 82 -23.88 17.15 5.64
C VAL A 82 -25.33 16.64 5.59
N PRO A 83 -26.33 17.48 5.94
CA PRO A 83 -27.74 17.12 5.84
C PRO A 83 -28.12 16.55 4.47
N SER A 84 -29.04 15.60 4.44
CA SER A 84 -29.48 14.95 3.18
C SER A 84 -30.16 15.91 2.21
N ASN A 85 -30.73 17.02 2.70
CA ASN A 85 -31.37 18.07 1.91
C ASN A 85 -30.38 19.14 1.38
N THR A 86 -29.08 19.05 1.71
CA THR A 86 -28.08 19.95 1.15
C THR A 86 -28.00 19.78 -0.37
N SER A 87 -27.98 20.88 -1.13
CA SER A 87 -27.93 20.84 -2.59
C SER A 87 -26.59 20.27 -3.09
N GLY A 88 -26.63 19.52 -4.20
CA GLY A 88 -25.47 18.87 -4.81
C GLY A 88 -25.76 17.46 -5.28
N ASN A 89 -25.22 17.10 -6.45
CA ASN A 89 -25.33 15.77 -7.05
C ASN A 89 -23.93 15.22 -7.39
N GLY A 90 -22.97 15.45 -6.50
CA GLY A 90 -21.59 15.09 -6.73
C GLY A 90 -21.39 13.59 -6.90
N LEU A 91 -20.41 13.25 -7.72
CA LEU A 91 -19.95 11.88 -8.00
C LEU A 91 -18.44 11.83 -7.76
N TYR A 92 -17.96 10.73 -7.21
CA TYR A 92 -16.53 10.44 -7.17
C TYR A 92 -16.24 9.24 -8.06
N ASP A 93 -15.76 9.50 -9.27
CA ASP A 93 -15.30 8.43 -10.15
C ASP A 93 -13.78 8.48 -10.19
N PHE A 94 -13.09 7.81 -9.28
CA PHE A 94 -11.65 7.97 -9.09
C PHE A 94 -10.88 7.54 -10.34
N ILE A 95 -10.07 8.46 -10.88
CA ILE A 95 -9.46 8.30 -12.22
C ILE A 95 -8.66 6.99 -12.38
N PRO A 96 -7.78 6.59 -11.44
CA PRO A 96 -7.04 5.31 -11.55
C PRO A 96 -7.90 4.04 -11.49
N LEU A 97 -9.20 4.15 -11.16
CA LEU A 97 -10.15 3.04 -11.11
C LEU A 97 -11.22 3.14 -12.22
N ARG A 98 -10.97 3.96 -13.24
CA ARG A 98 -11.71 3.97 -14.51
C ARG A 98 -11.04 3.02 -15.51
N SER A 99 -11.78 2.57 -16.52
CA SER A 99 -11.14 1.94 -17.67
C SER A 99 -10.32 2.98 -18.43
N ALA A 100 -9.22 2.55 -19.02
CA ALA A 100 -8.35 3.38 -19.84
C ALA A 100 -7.99 2.65 -21.13
N PRO A 101 -7.60 3.36 -22.21
CA PRO A 101 -7.13 2.74 -23.44
C PRO A 101 -5.99 1.76 -23.15
N SER A 102 -6.15 0.52 -23.59
CA SER A 102 -5.23 -0.59 -23.28
C SER A 102 -3.80 -0.30 -23.73
N GLU A 103 -3.60 0.39 -24.86
CA GLU A 103 -2.29 0.79 -25.36
C GLU A 103 -1.61 1.82 -24.45
N VAL A 104 -2.37 2.75 -23.87
CA VAL A 104 -1.84 3.78 -22.96
C VAL A 104 -1.38 3.14 -21.66
N VAL A 105 -2.18 2.21 -21.10
CA VAL A 105 -1.80 1.46 -19.90
C VAL A 105 -0.54 0.62 -20.19
N ALA A 106 -0.49 -0.08 -21.32
CA ALA A 106 0.66 -0.90 -21.70
C ALA A 106 1.94 -0.07 -21.92
N LEU A 107 1.82 1.11 -22.55
CA LEU A 107 2.93 2.03 -22.71
C LEU A 107 3.42 2.55 -21.36
N GLY A 108 2.48 2.92 -20.47
CA GLY A 108 2.81 3.35 -19.11
C GLY A 108 3.60 2.28 -18.35
N ARG A 109 3.19 1.01 -18.45
CA ARG A 109 3.92 -0.11 -17.86
C ARG A 109 5.31 -0.29 -18.47
N LEU A 110 5.42 -0.26 -19.80
CA LEU A 110 6.70 -0.40 -20.50
C LEU A 110 7.68 0.71 -20.10
N THR A 111 7.21 1.96 -19.98
CA THR A 111 8.03 3.08 -19.50
C THR A 111 8.56 2.84 -18.09
N GLU A 112 7.72 2.33 -17.19
CA GLU A 112 8.13 2.00 -15.82
C GLU A 112 9.18 0.87 -15.79
N GLU A 113 8.98 -0.21 -16.56
CA GLU A 113 9.95 -1.31 -16.68
C GLU A 113 11.31 -0.84 -17.22
N ASN A 114 11.29 0.08 -18.19
CA ASN A 114 12.51 0.70 -18.70
C ASN A 114 13.19 1.57 -17.64
N GLN A 115 12.44 2.33 -16.85
CA GLN A 115 12.99 3.15 -15.76
C GLN A 115 13.58 2.28 -14.64
N GLU A 116 12.93 1.18 -14.29
CA GLU A 116 13.44 0.19 -13.32
C GLU A 116 14.75 -0.44 -13.78
N SER A 117 14.81 -0.91 -15.04
CA SER A 117 15.99 -1.61 -15.57
C SER A 117 17.18 -0.69 -15.86
N SER A 118 16.93 0.54 -16.32
CA SER A 118 17.97 1.55 -16.55
C SER A 118 18.39 2.31 -15.29
N ASN A 119 17.67 2.14 -14.18
CA ASN A 119 17.85 2.90 -12.94
C ASN A 119 17.63 4.40 -13.10
N ASP A 120 16.68 4.76 -13.97
CA ASP A 120 16.31 6.14 -14.27
C ASP A 120 15.44 6.74 -13.16
N GLU A 121 16.11 7.18 -12.09
CA GLU A 121 15.45 7.84 -10.96
C GLU A 121 14.76 9.16 -11.36
N ASP A 122 15.32 9.88 -12.33
CA ASP A 122 14.78 11.16 -12.78
C ASP A 122 13.51 10.98 -13.59
N GLY A 123 13.50 10.04 -14.54
CA GLY A 123 12.31 9.67 -15.30
C GLY A 123 11.18 9.17 -14.41
N LYS A 124 11.48 8.41 -13.35
CA LYS A 124 10.47 8.02 -12.36
C LYS A 124 9.87 9.24 -11.67
N CYS A 125 10.70 10.17 -11.21
CA CYS A 125 10.21 11.39 -10.53
C CYS A 125 9.44 12.33 -11.47
N ILE A 126 9.85 12.44 -12.74
CA ILE A 126 9.08 13.18 -13.75
C ILE A 126 7.70 12.51 -13.92
N SER A 127 7.67 11.19 -14.07
CA SER A 127 6.41 10.45 -14.24
C SER A 127 5.49 10.60 -13.03
N ALA A 128 6.04 10.49 -11.81
CA ALA A 128 5.29 10.66 -10.56
C ALA A 128 4.66 12.06 -10.44
N LYS A 129 5.42 13.11 -10.78
CA LYS A 129 4.92 14.49 -10.81
C LYS A 129 3.82 14.68 -11.85
N LEU A 130 3.98 14.10 -13.04
CA LEU A 130 2.95 14.14 -14.09
C LEU A 130 1.65 13.48 -13.62
N VAL A 131 1.72 12.30 -13.00
CA VAL A 131 0.53 11.62 -12.44
C VAL A 131 -0.10 12.48 -11.35
N THR A 132 0.68 13.00 -10.41
CA THR A 132 0.18 13.81 -9.29
C THR A 132 -0.49 15.11 -9.77
N ALA A 133 0.12 15.78 -10.76
CA ALA A 133 -0.43 16.98 -11.37
C ALA A 133 -1.75 16.66 -12.10
N PHE A 134 -1.76 15.63 -12.94
CA PHE A 134 -2.96 15.21 -13.68
C PHE A 134 -4.14 14.87 -12.74
N LEU A 135 -3.88 14.11 -11.67
CA LEU A 135 -4.92 13.78 -10.68
C LEU A 135 -5.42 15.03 -9.96
N THR A 136 -4.53 15.93 -9.56
CA THR A 136 -4.90 17.16 -8.86
C THR A 136 -5.70 18.12 -9.75
N GLU A 137 -5.27 18.34 -10.99
CA GLU A 137 -5.94 19.21 -11.97
C GLU A 137 -7.34 18.70 -12.34
N ASN A 138 -7.55 17.38 -12.31
CA ASN A 138 -8.83 16.75 -12.61
C ASN A 138 -9.61 16.38 -11.34
N ALA A 139 -9.32 17.03 -10.20
CA ALA A 139 -10.01 16.85 -8.93
C ALA A 139 -10.14 15.38 -8.47
N TYR A 140 -9.14 14.56 -8.81
CA TYR A 140 -9.09 13.11 -8.59
C TYR A 140 -10.29 12.36 -9.20
N GLY A 141 -11.06 13.00 -10.09
CA GLY A 141 -12.27 12.45 -10.68
C GLY A 141 -13.58 12.80 -9.95
N LEU A 142 -13.56 13.79 -9.06
CA LEU A 142 -14.77 14.38 -8.51
C LEU A 142 -15.49 15.26 -9.54
N THR A 143 -16.82 15.22 -9.55
CA THR A 143 -17.69 16.13 -10.33
C THR A 143 -18.83 16.65 -9.46
N ASN A 144 -19.34 17.84 -9.73
CA ASN A 144 -20.37 18.51 -8.91
C ASN A 144 -21.80 18.06 -9.26
N ASP A 145 -22.02 17.65 -10.51
CA ASP A 145 -23.31 17.25 -11.06
C ASP A 145 -23.34 15.80 -11.61
N GLY A 146 -22.21 15.09 -11.54
CA GLY A 146 -22.01 13.78 -12.13
C GLY A 146 -21.22 13.80 -13.45
N ILE A 147 -20.96 14.98 -14.02
CA ILE A 147 -20.33 15.14 -15.34
C ILE A 147 -19.14 16.11 -15.27
N LEU A 148 -19.32 17.29 -14.70
CA LEU A 148 -18.32 18.35 -14.68
C LEU A 148 -17.87 18.70 -13.26
N PHE A 149 -16.56 18.93 -13.11
CA PHE A 149 -16.02 19.57 -11.92
C PHE A 149 -16.10 21.09 -12.09
N THR A 150 -16.82 21.75 -11.19
CA THR A 150 -16.97 23.22 -11.17
C THR A 150 -16.32 23.87 -9.97
N GLY A 151 -15.91 23.09 -8.97
CA GLY A 151 -15.16 23.56 -7.81
C GLY A 151 -15.49 22.82 -6.52
N TYR A 152 -14.71 23.09 -5.48
CA TYR A 152 -14.97 22.59 -4.13
C TYR A 152 -15.88 23.56 -3.34
N PRO A 153 -16.68 23.05 -2.37
CA PRO A 153 -16.84 21.64 -2.04
C PRO A 153 -17.72 20.90 -3.05
N VAL A 154 -17.41 19.61 -3.25
CA VAL A 154 -18.26 18.69 -4.01
C VAL A 154 -19.22 18.02 -3.05
N ILE A 155 -20.52 18.28 -3.21
CA ILE A 155 -21.57 17.75 -2.34
C ILE A 155 -22.32 16.65 -3.06
N GLY A 156 -22.32 15.44 -2.52
CA GLY A 156 -22.95 14.27 -3.12
C GLY A 156 -23.44 13.25 -2.10
N SER A 157 -24.37 12.40 -2.50
CA SER A 157 -24.87 11.31 -1.65
C SER A 157 -23.77 10.31 -1.34
N GLN A 158 -23.65 9.85 -0.09
CA GLN A 158 -22.58 8.95 0.40
C GLN A 158 -22.25 7.83 -0.60
N HIS A 159 -23.26 7.14 -1.13
CA HIS A 159 -23.06 6.02 -2.06
C HIS A 159 -22.39 6.43 -3.40
N LYS A 160 -22.62 7.66 -3.89
CA LYS A 160 -22.02 8.17 -5.14
C LYS A 160 -20.59 8.69 -4.94
N VAL A 161 -20.27 9.18 -3.75
CA VAL A 161 -18.95 9.78 -3.47
C VAL A 161 -18.03 8.84 -2.67
N GLN A 162 -18.54 7.67 -2.25
CA GLN A 162 -17.78 6.59 -1.63
C GLN A 162 -17.40 5.49 -2.63
N ALA A 163 -18.29 5.15 -3.56
CA ALA A 163 -17.93 4.32 -4.70
C ALA A 163 -16.88 5.08 -5.52
N SER A 164 -15.84 4.41 -5.98
CA SER A 164 -14.63 5.09 -6.45
C SER A 164 -14.14 4.53 -7.78
N GLY A 165 -14.99 4.12 -8.71
CA GLY A 165 -14.51 3.68 -10.01
C GLY A 165 -15.56 2.98 -10.85
N THR A 166 -15.52 3.26 -12.15
CA THR A 166 -16.41 2.73 -13.18
C THR A 166 -15.75 1.70 -14.08
N CYS A 167 -14.54 1.22 -13.75
CA CYS A 167 -13.80 0.35 -14.67
C CYS A 167 -14.56 -0.91 -15.12
N LEU A 168 -15.27 -1.57 -14.19
CA LEU A 168 -16.03 -2.79 -14.51
C LEU A 168 -17.36 -2.50 -15.22
N ASP A 169 -17.73 -1.22 -15.36
CA ASP A 169 -18.93 -0.77 -16.06
C ASP A 169 -18.65 -0.46 -17.54
N SER A 170 -17.41 -0.66 -18.02
CA SER A 170 -17.03 -0.40 -19.41
C SER A 170 -17.71 -1.35 -20.40
N PHE A 171 -17.95 -0.88 -21.62
CA PHE A 171 -18.51 -1.70 -22.69
C PHE A 171 -17.55 -2.83 -23.09
N GLU A 172 -18.10 -3.96 -23.53
CA GLU A 172 -17.33 -4.98 -24.23
C GLU A 172 -16.87 -4.42 -25.58
N ASP A 173 -15.61 -3.99 -25.63
CA ASP A 173 -15.02 -3.25 -26.76
C ASP A 173 -13.82 -3.98 -27.38
N ALA A 174 -13.80 -5.31 -27.25
CA ALA A 174 -12.69 -6.17 -27.66
C ALA A 174 -11.33 -5.79 -27.01
N ASN A 175 -11.36 -5.37 -25.74
CA ASN A 175 -10.22 -4.92 -24.94
C ASN A 175 -9.55 -3.64 -25.48
N MET A 176 -10.27 -2.78 -26.19
CA MET A 176 -9.77 -1.43 -26.53
C MET A 176 -9.59 -0.59 -25.26
N THR A 177 -10.48 -0.77 -24.28
CA THR A 177 -10.32 -0.24 -22.92
C THR A 177 -10.30 -1.38 -21.90
N ALA A 178 -9.56 -1.17 -20.81
CA ALA A 178 -9.48 -2.16 -19.74
C ALA A 178 -9.14 -1.49 -18.40
N CYS A 179 -9.32 -2.24 -17.31
CA CYS A 179 -8.74 -1.86 -16.03
C CYS A 179 -7.23 -1.94 -16.10
N ALA A 180 -6.54 -1.03 -15.41
CA ALA A 180 -5.09 -0.95 -15.48
C ALA A 180 -4.39 -2.27 -15.11
N TRP A 181 -5.00 -3.08 -14.23
CA TRP A 181 -4.52 -4.38 -13.76
C TRP A 181 -5.15 -5.59 -14.47
N ASP A 182 -5.88 -5.39 -15.59
CA ASP A 182 -6.47 -6.52 -16.32
C ASP A 182 -5.37 -7.46 -16.87
N PRO A 183 -5.43 -8.78 -16.59
CA PRO A 183 -4.38 -9.72 -16.99
C PRO A 183 -4.29 -9.96 -18.50
N ASN A 184 -5.31 -9.58 -19.27
CA ASN A 184 -5.33 -9.75 -20.73
C ASN A 184 -4.53 -8.66 -21.46
N ILE A 185 -4.16 -7.58 -20.76
CA ILE A 185 -3.30 -6.52 -21.30
C ILE A 185 -1.92 -6.52 -20.63
N LYS A 186 -0.97 -5.82 -21.24
CA LYS A 186 0.38 -5.64 -20.65
C LYS A 186 0.40 -4.46 -19.67
N GLY A 187 -0.59 -4.39 -18.79
CA GLY A 187 -0.82 -3.27 -17.88
C GLY A 187 -0.03 -3.34 -16.57
N GLU A 188 -0.57 -2.66 -15.56
CA GLU A 188 0.01 -2.56 -14.24
C GLU A 188 0.16 -3.93 -13.56
N PHE A 189 1.29 -4.12 -12.89
CA PHE A 189 1.56 -5.29 -12.08
C PHE A 189 2.37 -4.87 -10.86
N PHE A 190 1.75 -5.01 -9.69
CA PHE A 190 2.19 -4.35 -8.48
C PHE A 190 2.00 -5.23 -7.24
N TYR A 191 2.69 -4.83 -6.19
CA TYR A 191 2.30 -5.18 -4.84
C TYR A 191 1.53 -4.03 -4.21
N GLN A 192 0.68 -4.39 -3.24
CA GLN A 192 0.09 -3.44 -2.32
C GLN A 192 0.39 -3.92 -0.91
N THR A 193 1.16 -3.12 -0.18
CA THR A 193 1.45 -3.32 1.25
C THR A 193 0.63 -2.31 2.04
N THR A 194 -0.14 -2.81 3.00
CA THR A 194 -0.92 -1.95 3.90
C THR A 194 -0.68 -2.35 5.35
N PHE A 195 -0.43 -1.37 6.21
CA PHE A 195 -0.27 -1.62 7.63
C PHE A 195 -0.85 -0.50 8.48
N SER A 196 -1.15 -0.82 9.72
CA SER A 196 -1.76 0.10 10.67
C SER A 196 -0.78 0.47 11.76
N VAL A 197 -0.44 1.75 11.86
CA VAL A 197 0.37 2.28 12.96
C VAL A 197 -0.58 2.88 14.01
N ALA A 198 -0.37 2.52 15.28
CA ALA A 198 -1.16 3.09 16.39
C ALA A 198 -1.03 4.62 16.40
N LEU A 199 -2.14 5.33 16.65
CA LEU A 199 -2.18 6.79 16.55
C LEU A 199 -1.14 7.48 17.43
N SER A 200 -0.79 6.90 18.58
CA SER A 200 0.24 7.38 19.51
C SER A 200 1.67 7.30 18.97
N LEU A 201 1.92 6.50 17.93
CA LEU A 201 3.23 6.23 17.36
C LEU A 201 3.40 6.79 15.93
N VAL A 202 2.29 7.23 15.32
CA VAL A 202 2.26 7.70 13.92
C VAL A 202 3.26 8.83 13.66
N ASN A 203 3.35 9.82 14.56
CA ASN A 203 4.25 10.97 14.35
C ASN A 203 5.71 10.51 14.21
N SER A 204 6.19 9.68 15.15
CA SER A 204 7.54 9.14 15.10
C SER A 204 7.80 8.27 13.87
N PHE A 205 6.80 7.47 13.46
CA PHE A 205 6.89 6.68 12.23
C PHE A 205 7.06 7.58 10.98
N ILE A 206 6.23 8.61 10.83
CA ILE A 206 6.31 9.56 9.71
C ILE A 206 7.67 10.26 9.70
N GLN A 207 8.18 10.70 10.86
CA GLN A 207 9.49 11.34 10.97
C GLN A 207 10.64 10.42 10.52
N ASP A 208 10.57 9.12 10.80
CA ASP A 208 11.57 8.17 10.31
C ASP A 208 11.48 7.97 8.79
N VAL A 209 10.28 7.89 8.23
CA VAL A 209 10.10 7.84 6.77
C VAL A 209 10.63 9.13 6.12
N GLN A 210 10.38 10.30 6.71
CA GLN A 210 10.94 11.58 6.25
C GLN A 210 12.48 11.62 6.31
N LYS A 211 13.11 10.99 7.31
CA LYS A 211 14.58 10.84 7.34
C LYS A 211 15.09 10.00 6.17
N LEU A 212 14.40 8.91 5.81
CA LEU A 212 14.75 8.13 4.62
C LEU A 212 14.64 8.95 3.33
N VAL A 213 13.56 9.73 3.20
CA VAL A 213 13.38 10.67 2.07
C VAL A 213 14.51 11.69 2.04
N LYS A 214 14.90 12.27 3.18
CA LYS A 214 16.02 13.22 3.24
C LYS A 214 17.34 12.60 2.78
N LEU A 215 17.59 11.33 3.10
CA LEU A 215 18.78 10.60 2.66
C LEU A 215 18.75 10.26 1.17
N LYS A 216 17.58 9.91 0.63
CA LYS A 216 17.37 9.54 -0.78
C LYS A 216 16.07 10.17 -1.32
N PRO A 217 16.10 11.45 -1.74
CA PRO A 217 14.88 12.20 -2.09
C PRO A 217 14.04 11.60 -3.22
N LYS A 218 14.68 10.91 -4.17
CA LYS A 218 14.01 10.30 -5.33
C LYS A 218 13.50 8.88 -5.08
N ALA A 219 13.79 8.28 -3.92
CA ALA A 219 13.55 6.86 -3.70
C ALA A 219 12.06 6.46 -3.68
N LEU A 220 11.18 7.41 -3.34
CA LEU A 220 9.74 7.19 -3.26
C LEU A 220 8.97 7.71 -4.49
N CYS A 221 9.65 8.20 -5.53
CA CYS A 221 8.97 8.58 -6.77
C CYS A 221 8.24 7.37 -7.42
N GLY A 222 8.76 6.15 -7.23
CA GLY A 222 8.09 4.94 -7.72
C GLY A 222 6.71 4.70 -7.11
N ILE A 223 6.49 5.01 -5.83
CA ILE A 223 5.19 4.84 -5.18
C ILE A 223 4.24 6.01 -5.49
N GLU A 224 4.78 7.20 -5.73
CA GLU A 224 3.99 8.37 -6.12
C GLU A 224 3.40 8.25 -7.53
N ARG A 225 4.03 7.45 -8.40
CA ARG A 225 3.42 7.02 -9.67
C ARG A 225 2.07 6.32 -9.46
N TYR A 226 1.88 5.62 -8.33
CA TYR A 226 0.64 4.95 -7.94
C TYR A 226 -0.20 5.76 -6.96
N ASN A 227 -0.16 7.10 -7.06
CA ASN A 227 -0.88 8.02 -6.19
C ASN A 227 -0.38 8.01 -4.72
N GLY A 228 0.90 7.75 -4.49
CA GLY A 228 1.57 7.97 -3.21
C GLY A 228 1.15 6.99 -2.10
N ILE A 229 1.26 7.44 -0.85
CA ILE A 229 0.85 6.68 0.33
C ILE A 229 -0.53 7.18 0.77
N LEU A 230 -1.54 6.32 0.70
CA LEU A 230 -2.88 6.66 1.19
C LEU A 230 -2.98 6.36 2.69
N MET A 231 -3.30 7.39 3.48
CA MET A 231 -3.43 7.32 4.93
C MET A 231 -4.90 7.40 5.34
N ARG A 232 -5.40 6.38 6.02
CA ARG A 232 -6.82 6.25 6.40
C ARG A 232 -6.96 5.98 7.89
N TYR A 233 -7.92 6.66 8.51
CA TYR A 233 -8.17 6.53 9.94
C TYR A 233 -9.01 5.30 10.22
N VAL A 234 -8.62 4.51 11.21
CA VAL A 234 -9.36 3.34 11.66
C VAL A 234 -9.50 3.38 13.17
N THR A 235 -10.74 3.25 13.64
CA THR A 235 -11.05 3.25 15.06
C THR A 235 -10.80 1.89 15.70
N ALA A 236 -10.64 1.90 17.02
CA ALA A 236 -10.53 0.68 17.82
C ALA A 236 -11.69 -0.31 17.55
N SER A 237 -11.39 -1.60 17.63
CA SER A 237 -12.35 -2.68 17.39
C SER A 237 -12.26 -3.75 18.47
N THR A 238 -13.41 -4.20 18.95
CA THR A 238 -13.51 -5.29 19.93
C THR A 238 -13.34 -6.69 19.31
N ALA A 239 -13.05 -6.76 18.01
CA ALA A 239 -12.81 -8.03 17.31
C ALA A 239 -11.48 -8.66 17.79
N TYR A 240 -11.35 -9.99 17.74
CA TYR A 240 -10.16 -10.68 18.23
C TYR A 240 -8.85 -10.27 17.54
N LEU A 241 -8.87 -10.16 16.21
CA LEU A 241 -7.77 -9.64 15.39
C LEU A 241 -8.08 -8.19 14.95
N GLY A 242 -8.80 -7.45 15.81
CA GLY A 242 -9.10 -6.03 15.62
C GLY A 242 -7.97 -5.16 16.17
N LYS A 243 -7.99 -3.87 15.82
CA LYS A 243 -7.09 -2.86 16.37
C LYS A 243 -7.51 -2.52 17.81
N ASP A 244 -6.60 -2.56 18.77
CA ASP A 244 -6.91 -2.29 20.18
C ASP A 244 -7.13 -0.79 20.49
N GLY A 245 -6.63 0.09 19.63
CA GLY A 245 -6.80 1.53 19.69
C GLY A 245 -6.99 2.14 18.30
N ASP A 246 -7.20 3.44 18.25
CA ASP A 246 -7.23 4.18 16.98
C ASP A 246 -5.87 4.09 16.30
N ALA A 247 -5.90 3.95 14.98
CA ALA A 247 -4.72 3.74 14.16
C ALA A 247 -4.90 4.43 12.80
N ILE A 248 -3.79 4.54 12.09
CA ILE A 248 -3.77 5.00 10.70
C ILE A 248 -3.25 3.87 9.84
N ASP A 249 -4.07 3.48 8.88
CA ASP A 249 -3.69 2.56 7.81
C ASP A 249 -2.86 3.35 6.78
N PHE A 250 -1.69 2.84 6.42
CA PHE A 250 -0.85 3.33 5.33
C PHE A 250 -0.93 2.31 4.21
N ASP A 251 -1.62 2.63 3.10
CA ASP A 251 -1.65 1.82 1.89
C ASP A 251 -0.57 2.30 0.91
N ILE A 252 0.31 1.39 0.49
CA ILE A 252 1.39 1.68 -0.45
C ILE A 252 1.28 0.71 -1.62
N THR A 253 1.01 1.24 -2.81
CA THR A 253 1.03 0.48 -4.07
C THR A 253 2.34 0.76 -4.79
N TYR A 254 2.98 -0.27 -5.33
CA TYR A 254 4.30 -0.13 -5.94
C TYR A 254 4.62 -1.22 -6.95
N TYR A 255 5.50 -0.88 -7.89
CA TYR A 255 5.98 -1.76 -8.95
C TYR A 255 6.39 -3.14 -8.45
N ARG A 256 5.92 -4.17 -9.17
CA ARG A 256 6.43 -5.54 -9.08
C ARG A 256 6.86 -6.01 -10.46
N SER A 257 8.05 -6.60 -10.56
CA SER A 257 8.47 -7.29 -11.78
C SER A 257 7.70 -8.59 -11.99
N LYS A 258 7.49 -9.00 -13.25
CA LYS A 258 6.96 -10.34 -13.57
C LYS A 258 7.95 -11.46 -13.23
N ASP A 259 9.25 -11.17 -13.33
CA ASP A 259 10.30 -12.05 -12.83
C ASP A 259 10.60 -11.69 -11.35
N PRO A 260 10.34 -12.61 -10.40
CA PRO A 260 10.53 -12.38 -8.96
C PRO A 260 12.00 -12.21 -8.55
N LEU A 261 12.96 -12.46 -9.44
CA LEU A 261 14.40 -12.25 -9.22
C LEU A 261 14.89 -10.89 -9.76
N VAL A 262 14.00 -10.02 -10.20
CA VAL A 262 14.34 -8.64 -10.57
C VAL A 262 14.00 -7.72 -9.39
N PRO A 263 15.02 -7.14 -8.72
CA PRO A 263 14.79 -6.13 -7.70
C PRO A 263 14.25 -4.85 -8.35
N ARG A 264 13.51 -4.06 -7.58
CA ARG A 264 13.09 -2.73 -8.02
C ARG A 264 14.13 -1.68 -7.61
N LEU A 265 14.20 -0.58 -8.34
CA LEU A 265 15.04 0.56 -7.98
C LEU A 265 14.63 1.09 -6.62
N TYR A 266 15.61 1.26 -5.73
CA TYR A 266 15.39 1.58 -4.31
C TYR A 266 14.56 0.52 -3.55
N GLU A 267 14.83 -0.77 -3.85
CA GLU A 267 14.27 -1.92 -3.12
C GLU A 267 14.37 -1.69 -1.60
N ASP A 268 15.60 -1.36 -1.15
CA ASP A 268 15.96 -1.18 0.24
C ASP A 268 15.14 -0.14 0.99
N ILE A 269 14.80 0.99 0.36
CA ILE A 269 14.09 2.08 1.03
C ILE A 269 12.68 1.65 1.44
N LEU A 270 11.92 1.02 0.54
CA LEU A 270 10.57 0.57 0.88
C LEU A 270 10.59 -0.63 1.81
N GLU A 271 11.52 -1.58 1.62
CA GLU A 271 11.69 -2.68 2.58
C GLU A 271 12.01 -2.15 3.98
N GLU A 272 12.81 -1.08 4.09
CA GLU A 272 13.09 -0.43 5.37
C GLU A 272 11.86 0.24 5.98
N ILE A 273 11.02 0.91 5.17
CA ILE A 273 9.73 1.46 5.62
C ILE A 273 8.81 0.34 6.16
N GLU A 274 8.70 -0.77 5.43
CA GLU A 274 7.92 -1.93 5.87
C GLU A 274 8.46 -2.51 7.18
N LYS A 275 9.79 -2.59 7.34
CA LYS A 275 10.41 -3.13 8.56
C LYS A 275 10.35 -2.17 9.74
N LEU A 276 10.46 -0.87 9.51
CA LEU A 276 10.17 0.16 10.50
C LEU A 276 8.75 -0.03 11.04
N ALA A 277 7.76 -0.08 10.15
CA ALA A 277 6.37 -0.28 10.55
C ALA A 277 6.20 -1.58 11.34
N MET A 278 6.60 -2.72 10.77
CA MET A 278 6.32 -4.04 11.35
C MET A 278 7.07 -4.35 12.63
N PHE A 279 8.35 -3.95 12.72
CA PHE A 279 9.25 -4.42 13.79
C PHE A 279 9.62 -3.31 14.78
N LYS A 280 9.82 -2.06 14.34
CA LYS A 280 10.12 -0.94 15.25
C LYS A 280 8.85 -0.38 15.90
N TYR A 281 7.79 -0.21 15.11
CA TYR A 281 6.54 0.43 15.57
C TYR A 281 5.42 -0.56 15.89
N GLY A 282 5.66 -1.87 15.74
CA GLY A 282 4.68 -2.91 16.06
C GLY A 282 3.39 -2.80 15.25
N ALA A 283 3.46 -2.27 14.02
CA ALA A 283 2.30 -2.07 13.18
C ALA A 283 1.57 -3.39 12.88
N LEU A 284 0.25 -3.28 12.74
CA LEU A 284 -0.60 -4.41 12.40
C LEU A 284 -0.69 -4.55 10.88
N PRO A 285 -0.39 -5.74 10.32
CA PRO A 285 -0.51 -5.94 8.88
C PRO A 285 -1.99 -5.97 8.46
N HIS A 286 -2.29 -5.39 7.31
CA HIS A 286 -3.56 -5.64 6.64
C HIS A 286 -3.58 -7.08 6.10
N TRP A 287 -4.57 -7.87 6.53
CA TRP A 287 -4.69 -9.30 6.22
C TRP A 287 -4.74 -9.63 4.72
N GLY A 288 -5.31 -8.73 3.90
CA GLY A 288 -5.46 -8.94 2.45
C GLY A 288 -4.46 -8.20 1.56
N LYS A 289 -3.50 -7.46 2.15
CA LYS A 289 -2.58 -6.56 1.42
C LYS A 289 -1.19 -6.59 2.05
N ASN A 290 -0.60 -7.78 2.14
CA ASN A 290 0.71 -8.01 2.72
C ASN A 290 1.35 -9.29 2.23
N ARG A 291 2.63 -9.44 2.59
CA ARG A 291 3.49 -10.60 2.27
C ARG A 291 3.91 -11.29 3.57
N ASN A 292 4.48 -12.49 3.47
CA ASN A 292 4.77 -13.37 4.62
C ASN A 292 5.55 -12.67 5.75
N ILE A 293 6.53 -11.84 5.40
CA ILE A 293 7.35 -11.09 6.38
C ILE A 293 6.52 -10.27 7.37
N ALA A 294 5.38 -9.72 6.94
CA ALA A 294 4.53 -8.87 7.78
C ALA A 294 3.76 -9.68 8.83
N PHE A 295 3.56 -10.97 8.56
CA PHE A 295 2.82 -11.91 9.41
C PHE A 295 3.71 -12.63 10.44
N GLU A 296 5.02 -12.38 10.46
CA GLU A 296 5.92 -12.94 11.46
C GLU A 296 5.46 -12.58 12.87
N GLY A 297 5.16 -13.60 13.69
CA GLY A 297 4.67 -13.42 15.05
C GLY A 297 3.35 -12.64 15.15
N VAL A 298 2.54 -12.59 14.09
CA VAL A 298 1.41 -11.66 13.99
C VAL A 298 0.41 -11.77 15.14
N LEU A 299 0.12 -12.97 15.64
CA LEU A 299 -0.84 -13.14 16.74
C LEU A 299 -0.36 -12.50 18.04
N ASN A 300 0.95 -12.34 18.23
CA ASN A 300 1.51 -11.65 19.39
C ASN A 300 1.30 -10.12 19.30
N LYS A 301 1.03 -9.60 18.10
CA LYS A 301 0.73 -8.18 17.88
C LYS A 301 -0.73 -7.82 18.24
N TYR A 302 -1.62 -8.82 18.35
CA TYR A 302 -3.02 -8.62 18.72
C TYR A 302 -3.27 -9.01 20.18
N LYS A 303 -3.85 -8.10 20.98
CA LYS A 303 -4.17 -8.39 22.39
C LYS A 303 -4.97 -9.67 22.60
N ASN A 304 -5.87 -10.01 21.68
CA ASN A 304 -6.71 -11.21 21.76
C ASN A 304 -6.34 -12.29 20.72
N GLY A 305 -5.11 -12.29 20.19
CA GLY A 305 -4.66 -13.27 19.19
C GLY A 305 -4.71 -14.72 19.67
N GLN A 306 -4.39 -14.99 20.94
CA GLN A 306 -4.48 -16.34 21.51
C GLN A 306 -5.93 -16.79 21.73
N GLU A 307 -6.82 -15.87 22.07
CA GLU A 307 -8.24 -16.17 22.22
C GLU A 307 -8.88 -16.50 20.86
N PHE A 308 -8.43 -15.82 19.80
CA PHE A 308 -8.82 -16.15 18.43
C PHE A 308 -8.52 -17.63 18.09
N LEU A 309 -7.35 -18.15 18.46
CA LEU A 309 -7.00 -19.55 18.19
C LEU A 309 -7.92 -20.55 18.92
N LYS A 310 -8.31 -20.25 20.17
CA LYS A 310 -9.27 -21.08 20.91
C LYS A 310 -10.62 -21.12 20.21
N VAL A 311 -11.11 -19.96 19.76
CA VAL A 311 -12.36 -19.85 19.02
C VAL A 311 -12.28 -20.57 17.68
N LYS A 312 -11.18 -20.40 16.92
CA LYS A 312 -10.95 -21.14 15.67
C LYS A 312 -11.07 -22.64 15.90
N LYS A 313 -10.38 -23.19 16.91
CA LYS A 313 -10.42 -24.63 17.23
C LYS A 313 -11.81 -25.11 17.65
N ALA A 314 -12.56 -24.30 18.38
CA ALA A 314 -13.91 -24.64 18.82
C ALA A 314 -14.91 -24.69 17.64
N TYR A 315 -14.78 -23.78 16.68
CA TYR A 315 -15.70 -23.67 15.53
C TYR A 315 -15.28 -24.53 14.31
N ASP A 316 -14.00 -24.89 14.21
CA ASP A 316 -13.46 -25.73 13.14
C ASP A 316 -12.61 -26.89 13.71
N PRO A 317 -13.22 -27.82 14.47
CA PRO A 317 -12.50 -28.92 15.11
C PRO A 317 -11.93 -29.95 14.13
N LEU A 318 -12.44 -29.96 12.89
CA LEU A 318 -11.99 -30.82 11.80
C LEU A 318 -11.04 -30.10 10.82
N GLU A 319 -10.67 -28.84 11.13
CA GLU A 319 -9.73 -28.04 10.35
C GLU A 319 -10.13 -27.84 8.87
N LEU A 320 -11.43 -27.83 8.57
CA LEU A 320 -12.00 -27.68 7.22
C LEU A 320 -11.74 -26.31 6.56
N PHE A 321 -11.35 -25.33 7.36
CA PHE A 321 -11.00 -23.98 6.94
C PHE A 321 -9.52 -23.66 7.18
N SER A 322 -8.72 -24.67 7.54
CA SER A 322 -7.28 -24.54 7.71
C SER A 322 -6.56 -25.01 6.44
N SER A 323 -5.48 -24.32 6.12
CA SER A 323 -4.50 -24.66 5.10
C SER A 323 -3.10 -24.53 5.70
N GLU A 324 -2.11 -25.16 5.07
CA GLU A 324 -0.70 -25.05 5.47
C GLU A 324 -0.27 -23.59 5.64
N TRP A 325 -0.56 -22.75 4.63
CA TRP A 325 -0.24 -21.32 4.68
C TRP A 325 -1.01 -20.59 5.79
N SER A 326 -2.29 -20.90 6.00
CA SER A 326 -3.07 -20.25 7.08
C SER A 326 -2.51 -20.56 8.46
N ASP A 327 -2.07 -21.80 8.68
CA ASP A 327 -1.51 -22.24 9.95
C ASP A 327 -0.13 -21.60 10.17
N GLN A 328 0.66 -21.43 9.10
CA GLN A 328 1.93 -20.71 9.12
C GLN A 328 1.76 -19.23 9.47
N VAL A 329 0.81 -18.55 8.82
CA VAL A 329 0.48 -17.15 9.10
C VAL A 329 0.00 -16.97 10.54
N LEU A 330 -0.77 -17.93 11.07
CA LEU A 330 -1.23 -17.92 12.45
C LEU A 330 -0.18 -18.40 13.46
N GLY A 331 1.01 -18.83 13.03
CA GLY A 331 2.04 -19.36 13.92
C GLY A 331 1.65 -20.69 14.61
N ILE A 332 0.71 -21.43 14.02
CA ILE A 332 0.35 -22.80 14.42
C ILE A 332 1.36 -23.80 13.85
N LYS A 333 1.89 -23.52 12.65
CA LYS A 333 2.91 -24.31 11.97
C LYS A 333 4.12 -23.43 11.62
N ASP A 334 5.29 -24.07 11.55
CA ASP A 334 6.48 -23.45 10.99
C ASP A 334 6.42 -23.38 9.46
N GLY A 335 7.28 -22.55 8.88
CA GLY A 335 7.43 -22.42 7.41
C GLY A 335 6.83 -21.14 6.82
N LEU A 336 6.39 -20.19 7.64
CA LEU A 336 5.95 -18.86 7.14
C LEU A 336 7.07 -18.17 6.34
N SER A 337 8.32 -18.27 6.82
CA SER A 337 9.48 -17.77 6.08
C SER A 337 9.93 -18.79 5.05
N ILE A 338 9.83 -18.45 3.77
CA ILE A 338 10.23 -19.32 2.65
C ILE A 338 11.61 -18.89 2.18
N VAL A 339 12.64 -19.57 2.69
CA VAL A 339 14.04 -19.26 2.39
C VAL A 339 14.45 -19.91 1.06
N LYS A 340 14.72 -19.08 0.06
CA LYS A 340 15.21 -19.47 -1.27
C LYS A 340 15.89 -18.28 -1.94
N LYS A 341 16.58 -18.52 -3.05
CA LYS A 341 17.16 -17.44 -3.88
C LYS A 341 16.11 -16.37 -4.18
N GLY A 342 16.43 -15.11 -3.92
CA GLY A 342 15.54 -13.96 -4.15
C GLY A 342 14.33 -13.84 -3.22
N CYS A 343 14.24 -14.63 -2.14
CA CYS A 343 13.06 -14.61 -1.26
C CYS A 343 12.76 -13.25 -0.61
N ALA A 344 13.76 -12.40 -0.40
CA ALA A 344 13.57 -11.12 0.27
C ALA A 344 12.86 -10.09 -0.63
N LEU A 345 13.18 -10.07 -1.93
CA LEU A 345 12.55 -9.20 -2.93
C LEU A 345 11.02 -9.39 -2.98
N GLU A 346 10.60 -10.65 -2.77
CA GLU A 346 9.21 -11.07 -2.78
C GLU A 346 8.55 -11.00 -1.39
N GLY A 347 9.24 -10.50 -0.36
CA GLY A 347 8.73 -10.42 1.01
C GLY A 347 8.44 -11.78 1.65
N LEU A 348 9.05 -12.85 1.13
CA LEU A 348 8.89 -14.23 1.62
C LEU A 348 9.80 -14.54 2.81
N CYS A 349 10.90 -13.81 2.94
CA CYS A 349 11.88 -13.98 4.01
C CYS A 349 12.52 -12.62 4.39
N ARG A 350 13.13 -12.55 5.57
CA ARG A 350 14.15 -11.52 5.82
C ARG A 350 15.46 -11.97 5.18
N CYS A 351 16.14 -11.06 4.49
CA CYS A 351 17.47 -11.39 3.99
C CYS A 351 18.42 -11.65 5.19
N THR A 352 19.22 -12.69 5.07
CA THR A 352 20.32 -13.03 5.99
C THR A 352 21.59 -13.32 5.21
N GLU A 353 21.43 -13.79 3.98
CA GLU A 353 22.48 -14.00 3.00
C GLU A 353 22.21 -13.14 1.77
N ASP A 354 23.27 -12.79 1.05
CA ASP A 354 23.19 -12.01 -0.19
C ASP A 354 22.35 -12.74 -1.25
N ALA A 355 22.33 -14.07 -1.26
CA ALA A 355 21.52 -14.89 -2.16
C ALA A 355 19.99 -14.69 -2.00
N HIS A 356 19.53 -14.20 -0.84
CA HIS A 356 18.11 -13.87 -0.63
C HIS A 356 17.69 -12.60 -1.38
N CYS A 357 18.65 -11.79 -1.79
CA CYS A 357 18.48 -10.63 -2.66
C CYS A 357 18.79 -11.01 -4.11
N ALA A 358 19.51 -10.17 -4.86
CA ALA A 358 19.93 -10.46 -6.22
C ALA A 358 21.38 -10.00 -6.46
N PRO A 359 22.39 -10.76 -5.98
CA PRO A 359 23.80 -10.37 -6.09
C PRO A 359 24.27 -10.22 -7.54
N GLY A 360 23.73 -11.01 -8.46
CA GLY A 360 23.99 -10.88 -9.89
C GLY A 360 23.42 -9.61 -10.54
N LYS A 361 22.70 -8.77 -9.78
CA LYS A 361 22.21 -7.44 -10.17
C LYS A 361 22.71 -6.36 -9.18
N ASP A 362 23.76 -6.68 -8.42
CA ASP A 362 24.39 -5.85 -7.40
C ASP A 362 23.52 -5.55 -6.15
N TYR A 363 22.49 -6.36 -5.87
CA TYR A 363 21.68 -6.23 -4.65
C TYR A 363 22.12 -7.25 -3.60
N PHE A 364 22.49 -6.74 -2.42
CA PHE A 364 23.04 -7.52 -1.32
C PHE A 364 22.27 -7.28 -0.03
N CYS A 365 22.32 -8.23 0.90
CA CYS A 365 21.62 -8.10 2.17
C CYS A 365 22.42 -7.20 3.11
N ARG A 366 21.89 -6.01 3.41
CA ARG A 366 22.57 -5.01 4.24
C ARG A 366 21.65 -4.49 5.35
N PRO A 367 22.21 -3.90 6.42
CA PRO A 367 21.43 -3.13 7.39
C PRO A 367 20.69 -1.97 6.70
N GLY A 368 19.54 -1.58 7.26
CA GLY A 368 18.81 -0.38 6.89
C GLY A 368 19.64 0.88 7.13
N LYS A 369 19.27 1.97 6.45
CA LYS A 369 19.97 3.25 6.49
C LYS A 369 19.76 4.00 7.80
N ILE A 370 18.56 3.93 8.38
CA ILE A 370 18.21 4.57 9.67
C ILE A 370 17.80 3.56 10.74
N TYR A 371 17.36 2.37 10.34
CA TYR A 371 17.03 1.27 11.25
C TYR A 371 17.91 0.06 10.94
N SER A 372 19.03 -0.05 11.65
CA SER A 372 20.07 -1.06 11.42
C SER A 372 19.58 -2.51 11.54
N ASP A 373 18.53 -2.74 12.32
CA ASP A 373 17.95 -4.07 12.51
C ASP A 373 17.08 -4.48 11.31
N ALA A 374 16.67 -3.53 10.46
CA ALA A 374 16.11 -3.85 9.16
C ALA A 374 17.20 -4.49 8.29
N LYS A 375 17.00 -5.74 7.88
CA LYS A 375 17.81 -6.39 6.85
C LYS A 375 17.19 -6.18 5.49
N VAL A 376 17.80 -5.39 4.61
CA VAL A 376 17.20 -4.96 3.35
C VAL A 376 18.09 -5.28 2.17
N CYS A 377 17.50 -5.43 0.99
CA CYS A 377 18.21 -5.66 -0.26
C CYS A 377 18.70 -4.33 -0.84
N THR A 378 19.94 -3.96 -0.50
CA THR A 378 20.56 -2.72 -0.95
C THR A 378 21.39 -2.95 -2.20
N ARG A 379 21.19 -2.08 -3.20
CA ARG A 379 22.07 -2.01 -4.35
C ARG A 379 23.42 -1.38 -3.96
N LEU A 380 24.51 -2.10 -4.19
CA LEU A 380 25.85 -1.54 -4.11
C LEU A 380 26.29 -1.17 -5.52
N LYS A 381 26.66 0.09 -5.76
CA LYS A 381 27.27 0.42 -7.05
C LYS A 381 28.62 -0.30 -7.12
N SER A 382 28.89 -1.01 -8.21
CA SER A 382 30.26 -1.38 -8.55
C SER A 382 31.04 -0.07 -8.68
N ASN A 383 32.11 0.10 -7.90
CA ASN A 383 33.04 1.21 -8.05
C ASN A 383 33.79 1.02 -9.38
N ASN A 384 33.18 1.37 -10.51
CA ASN A 384 33.93 1.55 -11.76
C ASN A 384 34.96 2.69 -11.63
N ASN A 385 34.82 3.54 -10.60
CA ASN A 385 35.81 4.55 -10.23
C ASN A 385 37.12 3.96 -9.69
N LEU A 386 37.21 2.67 -9.32
CA LEU A 386 38.51 2.11 -8.94
C LEU A 386 39.42 1.96 -10.17
N PHE A 387 38.86 1.64 -11.35
CA PHE A 387 39.62 1.55 -12.59
C PHE A 387 40.04 2.93 -13.10
N GLU A 388 39.17 3.95 -13.01
CA GLU A 388 39.53 5.35 -13.32
C GLU A 388 40.54 5.91 -12.32
N GLN A 389 40.42 5.63 -11.02
CA GLN A 389 41.40 6.05 -10.01
C GLN A 389 42.76 5.34 -10.18
N ILE A 390 42.78 4.08 -10.62
CA ILE A 390 44.02 3.35 -10.94
C ILE A 390 44.64 3.87 -12.25
N ILE A 391 43.82 4.18 -13.26
CA ILE A 391 44.32 4.78 -14.52
C ILE A 391 44.87 6.18 -14.24
N ASP A 392 44.20 7.00 -13.43
CA ASP A 392 44.68 8.32 -13.04
C ASP A 392 45.95 8.23 -12.17
N SER A 393 46.11 7.20 -11.33
CA SER A 393 47.37 7.01 -10.58
C SER A 393 48.51 6.55 -11.47
N VAL A 394 48.24 5.76 -12.51
CA VAL A 394 49.26 5.26 -13.45
C VAL A 394 49.65 6.32 -14.49
N ILE A 395 48.71 7.19 -14.91
CA ILE A 395 48.99 8.30 -15.84
C ILE A 395 49.77 9.43 -15.16
N ASN A 396 49.61 9.64 -13.85
CA ASN A 396 50.36 10.66 -13.11
C ASN A 396 51.78 10.21 -12.69
N GLU A 397 52.18 8.98 -13.00
CA GLU A 397 53.54 8.44 -12.75
C GLU A 397 54.37 8.25 -14.04
N VAL A 398 53.88 8.71 -15.20
CA VAL A 398 54.61 8.81 -16.48
C VAL A 398 54.75 10.27 -16.88
#